data_AF-A0A6N7LSH0-F1
#
_entry.id   AF-A0A6N7LSH0-F1
#
_cell.length_a   1.000
_cell.length_b   1.000
_cell.length_c   1.000
_cell.angle_alpha   90.00
_cell.angle_beta   90.00
_cell.angle_gamma   90.00
#
_symmetry.space_group_name_H-M   'P 1'
#
loop_
_entity.id
_entity.type
_entity.pdbx_description
1 polymer ?
#
loop_
_entity_poly.entity_id
_entity_poly.type
_entity_poly.pdbx_seq_one_letter_code
_entity_poly.pdbx_strand_id
1 'polypeptide(L)'
;MKDVLLRHAKAVLLVMMVALQGCSSLKESHYVPKSPEGMSEWRVEGKLALFTDGKKSKSYFYYQQIGESYELAVLMDEPVGEPKVIIRGNVFEPGSETLDVIGGAEAMSVAKHIKSSISTSNLSYWLRGLPATAKAVIYQDDTYEIDRMEEAGWDIDYREYMSLQGGYRLPSEIKFDSKDTSLRLDLVRGETGYLTHPCDQGVSEEMVVAGSDPQPSSDVVAQLVPRDGRAPLPRWINEVDFCRQLAKIHNGKMPNPREGLFGPDSMMWKLDGLGAPPAFGAGRALLLQVAHPWVTAGIDQHSDVRTDPLGRARRTFYHISSMVFGSIPQAMASANQVRDIHEEIDGKMTEQAGAFDHGSEYRANEISAMIWVHATLWETIVHMYEKLEHELTPEEKNQFYEETKLFAMLFGIPESALPADWNEFMAYNEAMWNSPQLTVTPNALQLKKDLFDPRSIWMIAPLWGQEIITSAELPPRIRDQYEMKYGWWQKFNYGWIRAATWTAQVLVPKSLEYHPIYKEAEARLEGERLGGYNQWLIEAFFDKERIVN
;
A
#
# COMPACT_ATOMS: atom_id res chain seq x y z
N MET A 1 -29.20 -31.18 -1.02
CA MET A 1 -27.83 -31.46 -0.51
C MET A 1 -26.75 -30.55 -1.11
N LYS A 2 -26.79 -30.22 -2.42
CA LYS A 2 -25.83 -29.29 -3.04
C LYS A 2 -25.93 -27.83 -2.53
N ASP A 3 -27.13 -27.34 -2.23
CA ASP A 3 -27.33 -25.97 -1.70
C ASP A 3 -26.92 -25.78 -0.23
N VAL A 4 -26.86 -26.87 0.53
CA VAL A 4 -26.41 -26.83 1.94
C VAL A 4 -24.88 -26.79 1.99
N LEU A 5 -24.19 -27.60 1.17
CA LEU A 5 -22.73 -27.57 1.03
C LEU A 5 -22.21 -26.23 0.49
N LEU A 6 -22.92 -25.58 -0.44
CA LEU A 6 -22.55 -24.24 -0.93
C LEU A 6 -22.71 -23.15 0.14
N ARG A 7 -23.72 -23.26 1.02
CA ARG A 7 -23.92 -22.33 2.15
C ARG A 7 -22.86 -22.53 3.25
N HIS A 8 -22.35 -23.74 3.43
CA HIS A 8 -21.30 -24.03 4.41
C HIS A 8 -19.90 -23.67 3.87
N ALA A 9 -19.66 -23.80 2.56
CA ALA A 9 -18.45 -23.27 1.91
C ALA A 9 -18.38 -21.74 1.97
N LYS A 10 -19.54 -21.06 1.81
CA LYS A 10 -19.64 -19.60 2.03
C LYS A 10 -19.33 -19.21 3.48
N ALA A 11 -19.69 -20.03 4.47
CA ALA A 11 -19.44 -19.75 5.88
C ALA A 11 -17.99 -20.05 6.31
N VAL A 12 -17.34 -21.09 5.76
CA VAL A 12 -15.96 -21.45 6.10
C VAL A 12 -14.95 -20.47 5.48
N LEU A 13 -15.25 -19.92 4.30
CA LEU A 13 -14.44 -18.86 3.69
C LEU A 13 -14.66 -17.50 4.35
N LEU A 14 -15.89 -17.23 4.79
CA LEU A 14 -16.19 -16.09 5.64
C LEU A 14 -15.36 -16.19 6.92
N VAL A 15 -15.27 -17.34 7.59
CA VAL A 15 -14.61 -17.47 8.90
C VAL A 15 -13.09 -17.27 8.85
N MET A 16 -12.41 -17.50 7.72
CA MET A 16 -10.98 -17.16 7.57
C MET A 16 -10.72 -15.69 7.19
N MET A 17 -11.71 -14.97 6.63
CA MET A 17 -11.62 -13.52 6.37
C MET A 17 -12.36 -12.65 7.42
N VAL A 18 -13.25 -13.24 8.23
CA VAL A 18 -14.10 -12.60 9.26
C VAL A 18 -13.59 -12.84 10.68
N ALA A 19 -12.45 -13.52 10.82
CA ALA A 19 -11.70 -13.60 12.07
C ALA A 19 -10.97 -12.29 12.44
N LEU A 20 -11.59 -11.13 12.17
CA LEU A 20 -11.29 -9.81 12.73
C LEU A 20 -12.56 -9.06 13.16
N GLN A 21 -13.71 -9.74 13.25
CA GLN A 21 -14.91 -9.18 13.86
C GLN A 21 -14.87 -9.40 15.38
N GLY A 22 -14.06 -8.59 16.05
CA GLY A 22 -14.28 -8.18 17.43
C GLY A 22 -14.97 -6.82 17.43
N CYS A 23 -16.26 -6.83 17.78
CA CYS A 23 -17.15 -5.70 18.05
C CYS A 23 -16.63 -4.27 17.74
N SER A 24 -17.23 -3.68 16.70
CA SER A 24 -17.34 -2.24 16.51
C SER A 24 -18.00 -1.58 17.73
N SER A 25 -17.18 -1.15 18.68
CA SER A 25 -17.29 0.22 19.18
C SER A 25 -15.97 0.92 18.87
N LEU A 26 -15.70 1.07 17.57
CA LEU A 26 -14.65 1.95 17.12
C LEU A 26 -15.09 3.36 17.52
N LYS A 27 -14.23 4.04 18.27
CA LYS A 27 -14.33 5.49 18.43
C LYS A 27 -14.34 6.02 17.00
N GLU A 28 -15.41 6.72 16.60
CA GLU A 28 -15.45 7.43 15.32
C GLU A 28 -14.12 8.17 15.20
N SER A 29 -13.31 7.75 14.23
CA SER A 29 -12.27 8.62 13.72
C SER A 29 -13.01 9.83 13.19
N HIS A 30 -12.91 10.98 13.88
CA HIS A 30 -13.33 12.26 13.32
C HIS A 30 -12.37 12.58 12.16
N TYR A 31 -12.52 11.85 11.06
CA TYR A 31 -11.78 12.08 9.84
C TYR A 31 -12.31 13.38 9.25
N VAL A 32 -11.47 14.41 9.32
CA VAL A 32 -11.70 15.68 8.63
C VAL A 32 -10.85 15.64 7.36
N PRO A 33 -11.45 15.57 6.16
CA PRO A 33 -10.71 15.60 4.92
C PRO A 33 -9.83 16.86 4.84
N LYS A 34 -8.62 16.72 4.32
CA LYS A 34 -7.79 17.89 3.95
C LYS A 34 -8.48 18.66 2.83
N SER A 35 -8.39 19.99 2.88
CA SER A 35 -8.90 20.84 1.80
C SER A 35 -8.20 20.51 0.48
N PRO A 36 -8.94 20.25 -0.61
CA PRO A 36 -8.35 19.98 -1.92
C PRO A 36 -7.78 21.25 -2.59
N GLU A 37 -7.94 22.44 -1.99
CA GLU A 37 -7.39 23.70 -2.50
C GLU A 37 -5.86 23.65 -2.59
N GLY A 38 -5.21 23.02 -1.60
CA GLY A 38 -3.75 22.91 -1.52
C GLY A 38 -3.13 21.89 -2.47
N MET A 39 -3.94 21.17 -3.26
CA MET A 39 -3.42 20.20 -4.23
C MET A 39 -2.73 20.91 -5.40
N SER A 40 -1.39 20.87 -5.41
CA SER A 40 -0.57 21.38 -6.51
C SER A 40 -0.22 20.30 -7.54
N GLU A 41 -0.30 19.03 -7.16
CA GLU A 41 0.04 17.90 -8.02
C GLU A 41 -0.99 16.80 -7.81
N TRP A 42 -1.78 16.51 -8.83
CA TRP A 42 -2.85 15.53 -8.72
C TRP A 42 -3.32 15.06 -10.09
N ARG A 43 -3.96 13.88 -10.11
CA ARG A 43 -4.54 13.28 -11.29
C ARG A 43 -5.87 12.63 -10.94
N VAL A 44 -6.85 12.72 -11.82
CA VAL A 44 -8.08 11.91 -11.77
C VAL A 44 -8.36 11.31 -13.12
N GLU A 45 -9.07 10.20 -13.13
CA GLU A 45 -9.49 9.53 -14.36
C GLU A 45 -10.89 8.97 -14.23
N GLY A 46 -11.55 8.78 -15.36
CA GLY A 46 -12.94 8.36 -15.36
C GLY A 46 -13.57 8.29 -16.73
N LYS A 47 -14.90 8.18 -16.69
CA LYS A 47 -15.77 8.19 -17.85
C LYS A 47 -16.32 9.59 -18.03
N LEU A 48 -16.30 10.06 -19.27
CA LEU A 48 -16.89 11.30 -19.73
C LEU A 48 -18.05 10.97 -20.65
N ALA A 49 -19.24 11.48 -20.35
CA ALA A 49 -20.41 11.39 -21.22
C ALA A 49 -20.90 12.80 -21.54
N LEU A 50 -20.78 13.19 -22.81
CA LEU A 50 -21.20 14.50 -23.29
C LEU A 50 -22.48 14.38 -24.10
N PHE A 51 -23.43 15.27 -23.84
CA PHE A 51 -24.68 15.37 -24.56
C PHE A 51 -24.81 16.81 -25.09
N THR A 52 -24.77 16.96 -26.41
CA THR A 52 -24.90 18.25 -27.10
C THR A 52 -25.72 18.06 -28.36
N ASP A 53 -26.65 18.98 -28.66
CA ASP A 53 -27.48 18.97 -29.87
C ASP A 53 -28.18 17.62 -30.14
N GLY A 54 -28.63 16.95 -29.08
CA GLY A 54 -29.30 15.64 -29.17
C GLY A 54 -28.39 14.44 -29.46
N LYS A 55 -27.06 14.64 -29.54
CA LYS A 55 -26.08 13.57 -29.69
C LYS A 55 -25.37 13.29 -28.38
N LYS A 56 -25.23 12.00 -28.06
CA LYS A 56 -24.46 11.52 -26.92
C LYS A 56 -23.14 10.95 -27.41
N SER A 57 -22.03 11.41 -26.86
CA SER A 57 -20.73 10.74 -26.95
C SER A 57 -20.33 10.23 -25.57
N LYS A 58 -19.62 9.10 -25.55
CA LYS A 58 -18.99 8.56 -24.35
C LYS A 58 -17.52 8.37 -24.65
N SER A 59 -16.67 8.73 -23.70
CA SER A 59 -15.24 8.53 -23.81
C SER A 59 -14.63 8.33 -22.43
N TYR A 60 -13.41 7.79 -22.37
CA TYR A 60 -12.59 7.81 -21.17
C TYR A 60 -11.67 9.00 -21.16
N PHE A 61 -11.33 9.50 -19.98
CA PHE A 61 -10.43 10.63 -19.83
C PHE A 61 -9.55 10.50 -18.59
N TYR A 62 -8.45 11.25 -18.58
CA TYR A 62 -7.80 11.68 -17.35
C TYR A 62 -7.55 13.18 -17.38
N TYR A 63 -7.58 13.76 -16.19
CA TYR A 63 -7.15 15.13 -15.93
C TYR A 63 -5.96 15.07 -14.99
N GLN A 64 -4.88 15.75 -15.34
CA GLN A 64 -3.68 15.84 -14.52
C GLN A 64 -3.28 17.30 -14.38
N GLN A 65 -2.90 17.70 -13.17
CA GLN A 65 -2.35 19.01 -12.88
C GLN A 65 -1.04 18.87 -12.13
N ILE A 66 -0.03 19.62 -12.57
CA ILE A 66 1.30 19.74 -11.96
C ILE A 66 1.63 21.23 -11.86
N GLY A 67 1.66 21.74 -10.63
CA GLY A 67 1.73 23.15 -10.34
C GLY A 67 0.56 23.90 -10.99
N GLU A 68 0.89 24.82 -11.87
CA GLU A 68 -0.08 25.63 -12.63
C GLU A 68 -0.48 24.99 -13.96
N SER A 69 0.31 24.03 -14.45
CA SER A 69 0.09 23.38 -15.73
C SER A 69 -0.90 22.23 -15.58
N TYR A 70 -1.80 22.08 -16.55
CA TYR A 70 -2.70 20.93 -16.60
C TYR A 70 -2.74 20.28 -17.98
N GLU A 71 -3.16 19.02 -17.98
CA GLU A 71 -3.42 18.21 -19.15
C GLU A 71 -4.76 17.48 -18.98
N LEU A 72 -5.68 17.69 -19.92
CA LEU A 72 -6.90 16.90 -20.09
C LEU A 72 -6.71 16.01 -21.31
N ALA A 73 -6.69 14.70 -21.10
CA ALA A 73 -6.51 13.72 -22.16
C ALA A 73 -7.76 12.84 -22.31
N VAL A 74 -8.17 12.57 -23.55
CA VAL A 74 -9.34 11.74 -23.88
C VAL A 74 -8.89 10.52 -24.66
N LEU A 75 -9.22 9.34 -24.16
CA LEU A 75 -8.79 8.03 -24.68
C LEU A 75 -9.81 7.42 -25.65
N MET A 76 -11.00 8.01 -25.77
CA MET A 76 -12.13 7.50 -26.56
C MET A 76 -12.69 6.20 -25.96
N ASP A 77 -12.50 5.06 -26.62
CA ASP A 77 -13.23 3.82 -26.32
C ASP A 77 -12.55 2.94 -25.26
N GLU A 78 -11.28 3.19 -24.97
CA GLU A 78 -10.48 2.39 -24.04
C GLU A 78 -10.26 3.12 -22.70
N PRO A 79 -10.47 2.46 -21.55
CA PRO A 79 -10.24 3.06 -20.23
C PRO A 79 -8.76 3.33 -19.92
N VAL A 80 -7.88 2.55 -20.55
CA VAL A 80 -6.43 2.64 -20.40
C VAL A 80 -5.79 2.50 -21.78
N GLY A 81 -4.89 3.41 -22.13
CA GLY A 81 -4.26 3.42 -23.44
C GLY A 81 -3.79 4.81 -23.87
N GLU A 82 -3.38 4.92 -25.13
CA GLU A 82 -2.87 6.17 -25.71
C GLU A 82 -4.00 7.17 -25.97
N PRO A 83 -3.91 8.40 -25.46
CA PRO A 83 -4.93 9.42 -25.66
C PRO A 83 -5.04 9.81 -27.15
N LYS A 84 -6.28 10.09 -27.58
CA LYS A 84 -6.59 10.54 -28.95
C LYS A 84 -6.76 12.05 -29.05
N VAL A 85 -7.03 12.69 -27.93
CA VAL A 85 -7.13 14.15 -27.77
C VAL A 85 -6.37 14.53 -26.52
N ILE A 86 -5.54 15.56 -26.61
CA ILE A 86 -4.85 16.14 -25.46
C ILE A 86 -5.04 17.66 -25.49
N ILE A 87 -5.54 18.22 -24.40
CA ILE A 87 -5.67 19.65 -24.18
C ILE A 87 -4.74 20.03 -23.04
N ARG A 88 -3.81 20.95 -23.29
CA ARG A 88 -2.87 21.45 -22.28
C ARG A 88 -3.04 22.93 -22.06
N GLY A 89 -2.86 23.38 -20.83
CA GLY A 89 -2.96 24.81 -20.50
C GLY A 89 -2.38 25.12 -19.13
N ASN A 90 -2.51 26.38 -18.73
CA ASN A 90 -2.20 26.86 -17.38
C ASN A 90 -3.50 27.30 -16.69
N VAL A 91 -3.71 26.86 -15.44
CA VAL A 91 -4.93 27.11 -14.66
C VAL A 91 -5.20 28.62 -14.49
N PHE A 92 -4.15 29.44 -14.43
CA PHE A 92 -4.23 30.90 -14.25
C PHE A 92 -4.21 31.69 -15.55
N GLU A 93 -4.02 31.05 -16.71
CA GLU A 93 -4.02 31.68 -18.04
C GLU A 93 -5.14 31.12 -18.93
N PRO A 94 -6.43 31.34 -18.59
CA PRO A 94 -7.54 30.80 -19.37
C PRO A 94 -7.48 31.27 -20.83
N GLY A 95 -7.71 30.35 -21.78
CA GLY A 95 -7.67 30.65 -23.21
C GLY A 95 -6.31 30.43 -23.89
N SER A 96 -5.24 30.11 -23.13
CA SER A 96 -3.92 29.78 -23.68
C SER A 96 -3.78 28.31 -24.13
N GLU A 97 -4.89 27.56 -24.19
CA GLU A 97 -4.82 26.11 -24.31
C GLU A 97 -4.38 25.63 -25.70
N THR A 98 -3.42 24.72 -25.71
CA THR A 98 -3.05 23.95 -26.89
C THR A 98 -3.92 22.71 -27.02
N LEU A 99 -4.18 22.32 -28.26
CA LEU A 99 -5.01 21.16 -28.60
C LEU A 99 -4.25 20.28 -29.59
N ASP A 100 -3.95 19.06 -29.15
CA ASP A 100 -3.36 18.02 -29.98
C ASP A 100 -4.41 16.93 -30.23
N VAL A 101 -4.71 16.67 -31.50
CA VAL A 101 -5.63 15.59 -31.91
C VAL A 101 -4.86 14.57 -32.73
N ILE A 102 -4.74 13.37 -32.17
CA ILE A 102 -4.04 12.23 -32.78
C ILE A 102 -5.05 11.30 -33.46
N GLY A 103 -6.29 11.27 -32.98
CA GLY A 103 -7.37 10.45 -33.54
C GLY A 103 -7.98 10.99 -34.85
N GLY A 104 -8.89 10.22 -35.43
CA GLY A 104 -9.63 10.58 -36.64
C GLY A 104 -10.71 11.65 -36.43
N ALA A 105 -11.65 11.75 -37.38
CA ALA A 105 -12.70 12.77 -37.39
C ALA A 105 -13.57 12.79 -36.12
N GLU A 106 -13.77 11.63 -35.49
CA GLU A 106 -14.53 11.50 -34.24
C GLU A 106 -13.81 12.16 -33.06
N ALA A 107 -12.52 11.89 -32.88
CA ALA A 107 -11.69 12.53 -31.84
C ALA A 107 -11.64 14.05 -32.03
N MET A 108 -11.51 14.52 -33.27
CA MET A 108 -11.58 15.95 -33.60
C MET A 108 -12.94 16.56 -33.23
N SER A 109 -14.02 15.84 -33.50
CA SER A 109 -15.36 16.27 -33.09
C SER A 109 -15.45 16.39 -31.57
N VAL A 110 -15.05 15.36 -30.81
CA VAL A 110 -15.06 15.38 -29.34
C VAL A 110 -14.21 16.54 -28.80
N ALA A 111 -12.99 16.71 -29.29
CA ALA A 111 -12.10 17.80 -28.91
C ALA A 111 -12.74 19.17 -29.08
N LYS A 112 -13.37 19.41 -30.24
CA LYS A 112 -14.05 20.67 -30.53
C LYS A 112 -15.21 20.93 -29.57
N HIS A 113 -16.02 19.91 -29.28
CA HIS A 113 -17.15 20.07 -28.36
C HIS A 113 -16.70 20.31 -26.92
N ILE A 114 -15.64 19.62 -26.45
CA ILE A 114 -15.07 19.86 -25.12
C ILE A 114 -14.59 21.32 -25.03
N LYS A 115 -13.79 21.78 -26.00
CA LYS A 115 -13.24 23.14 -26.00
C LYS A 115 -14.32 24.23 -26.12
N SER A 116 -15.41 23.97 -26.84
CA SER A 116 -16.51 24.93 -26.97
C SER A 116 -17.45 24.95 -25.77
N SER A 117 -17.56 23.85 -25.03
CA SER A 117 -18.54 23.71 -23.96
C SER A 117 -17.95 24.08 -22.60
N ILE A 118 -16.70 23.68 -22.31
CA ILE A 118 -16.13 23.76 -20.97
C ILE A 118 -14.78 24.48 -21.01
N SER A 119 -14.64 25.46 -20.12
CA SER A 119 -13.35 26.02 -19.79
C SER A 119 -12.53 24.98 -19.05
N THR A 120 -11.50 24.46 -19.71
CA THR A 120 -10.65 23.40 -19.13
C THR A 120 -9.81 23.86 -17.95
N SER A 121 -9.56 25.16 -17.79
CA SER A 121 -8.96 25.74 -16.59
C SER A 121 -9.93 25.72 -15.40
N ASN A 122 -11.22 26.03 -15.60
CA ASN A 122 -12.24 25.91 -14.55
C ASN A 122 -12.41 24.46 -14.09
N LEU A 123 -12.20 23.49 -14.99
CA LEU A 123 -12.31 22.07 -14.67
C LEU A 123 -11.35 21.64 -13.54
N SER A 124 -10.19 22.28 -13.40
CA SER A 124 -9.27 22.09 -12.26
C SER A 124 -9.98 22.26 -10.91
N TYR A 125 -10.79 23.31 -10.80
CA TYR A 125 -11.51 23.65 -9.59
C TYR A 125 -12.74 22.75 -9.42
N TRP A 126 -13.52 22.60 -10.50
CA TRP A 126 -14.77 21.85 -10.46
C TRP A 126 -14.58 20.37 -10.15
N LEU A 127 -13.53 19.73 -10.67
CA LEU A 127 -13.20 18.33 -10.33
C LEU A 127 -12.87 18.13 -8.85
N ARG A 128 -12.46 19.20 -8.16
CA ARG A 128 -12.14 19.21 -6.72
C ARG A 128 -13.30 19.72 -5.86
N GLY A 129 -14.45 20.03 -6.45
CA GLY A 129 -15.58 20.64 -5.74
C GLY A 129 -15.31 22.08 -5.29
N LEU A 130 -14.42 22.79 -6.00
CA LEU A 130 -14.02 24.16 -5.67
C LEU A 130 -14.61 25.16 -6.69
N PRO A 131 -14.96 26.39 -6.27
CA PRO A 131 -15.35 27.44 -7.19
C PRO A 131 -14.13 27.96 -7.97
N ALA A 132 -14.28 28.15 -9.28
CA ALA A 132 -13.24 28.75 -10.12
C ALA A 132 -13.21 30.29 -10.00
N THR A 133 -14.31 30.91 -9.54
CA THR A 133 -14.48 32.36 -9.47
C THR A 133 -15.26 32.79 -8.22
N ALA A 134 -15.09 34.05 -7.83
CA ALA A 134 -15.84 34.64 -6.71
C ALA A 134 -17.36 34.80 -6.94
N LYS A 135 -17.86 34.44 -8.14
CA LYS A 135 -19.29 34.55 -8.49
C LYS A 135 -20.06 33.23 -8.33
N ALA A 136 -19.37 32.14 -7.98
CA ALA A 136 -20.00 30.85 -7.76
C ALA A 136 -21.03 30.94 -6.63
N VAL A 137 -22.19 30.29 -6.82
CA VAL A 137 -23.15 30.03 -5.75
C VAL A 137 -23.00 28.57 -5.37
N ILE A 138 -22.62 28.32 -4.11
CA ILE A 138 -22.32 26.98 -3.60
C ILE A 138 -23.42 26.56 -2.64
N TYR A 139 -23.87 25.33 -2.79
CA TYR A 139 -24.76 24.64 -1.86
C TYR A 139 -23.96 23.49 -1.24
N GLN A 140 -24.09 23.33 0.08
CA GLN A 140 -23.37 22.31 0.84
C GLN A 140 -24.36 21.59 1.75
N ASP A 141 -24.06 20.33 2.05
CA ASP A 141 -24.79 19.56 3.04
C ASP A 141 -24.27 19.81 4.47
N ASP A 142 -24.84 19.07 5.42
CA ASP A 142 -24.48 19.17 6.84
C ASP A 142 -23.06 18.66 7.16
N THR A 143 -22.38 17.98 6.21
CA THR A 143 -20.98 17.54 6.36
C THR A 143 -19.99 18.53 5.74
N TYR A 144 -20.47 19.68 5.25
CA TYR A 144 -19.73 20.70 4.51
C TYR A 144 -19.18 20.21 3.16
N GLU A 145 -19.68 19.08 2.65
CA GLU A 145 -19.39 18.62 1.30
C GLU A 145 -20.29 19.39 0.32
N ILE A 146 -19.74 19.72 -0.85
CA ILE A 146 -20.51 20.43 -1.88
C ILE A 146 -21.50 19.47 -2.51
N ASP A 147 -22.78 19.84 -2.56
CA ASP A 147 -23.82 19.03 -3.22
C ASP A 147 -24.21 19.61 -4.59
N ARG A 148 -24.12 20.93 -4.74
CA ARG A 148 -24.43 21.66 -5.98
C ARG A 148 -23.66 22.98 -6.07
N MET A 149 -23.30 23.38 -7.30
CA MET A 149 -22.67 24.67 -7.58
C MET A 149 -23.22 25.30 -8.86
N GLU A 150 -23.55 26.59 -8.80
CA GLU A 150 -23.90 27.38 -9.98
C GLU A 150 -22.73 28.31 -10.35
N GLU A 151 -22.08 28.07 -11.48
CA GLU A 151 -20.93 28.86 -11.92
C GLU A 151 -20.75 28.87 -13.44
N ALA A 152 -20.35 30.01 -14.00
CA ALA A 152 -20.02 30.17 -15.43
C ALA A 152 -21.13 29.69 -16.39
N GLY A 153 -22.39 29.77 -15.98
CA GLY A 153 -23.56 29.31 -16.77
C GLY A 153 -23.87 27.82 -16.66
N TRP A 154 -23.14 27.10 -15.79
CA TRP A 154 -23.37 25.71 -15.44
C TRP A 154 -24.08 25.58 -14.10
N ASP A 155 -24.96 24.59 -14.03
CA ASP A 155 -25.47 23.99 -12.81
C ASP A 155 -24.74 22.65 -12.60
N ILE A 156 -23.98 22.53 -11.51
CA ILE A 156 -23.06 21.42 -11.29
C ILE A 156 -23.52 20.65 -10.06
N ASP A 157 -24.06 19.45 -10.27
CA ASP A 157 -24.42 18.53 -9.20
C ASP A 157 -23.23 17.63 -8.86
N TYR A 158 -22.95 17.52 -7.56
CA TYR A 158 -21.92 16.66 -6.99
C TYR A 158 -22.57 15.53 -6.21
N ARG A 159 -22.20 14.29 -6.54
CA ARG A 159 -22.72 13.08 -5.90
C ARG A 159 -21.61 12.09 -5.67
N GLU A 160 -21.70 11.35 -4.57
CA GLU A 160 -20.72 10.35 -4.15
C GLU A 160 -19.30 10.92 -3.99
N TYR A 161 -18.53 10.42 -3.04
CA TYR A 161 -17.19 10.98 -2.78
C TYR A 161 -16.18 9.87 -2.58
N MET A 162 -15.12 9.88 -3.39
CA MET A 162 -14.01 8.94 -3.28
C MET A 162 -12.94 9.50 -2.33
N SER A 163 -12.42 8.65 -1.46
CA SER A 163 -11.27 8.98 -0.61
C SER A 163 -9.98 8.72 -1.37
N LEU A 164 -9.09 9.71 -1.39
CA LEU A 164 -7.77 9.60 -1.99
C LEU A 164 -6.70 9.49 -0.90
N GLN A 165 -5.52 9.01 -1.28
CA GLN A 165 -4.36 9.03 -0.40
C GLN A 165 -4.02 10.46 0.05
N GLY A 166 -3.33 10.60 1.17
CA GLY A 166 -3.00 11.92 1.74
C GLY A 166 -4.14 12.57 2.54
N GLY A 167 -5.33 11.92 2.60
CA GLY A 167 -6.46 12.35 3.41
C GLY A 167 -7.40 13.31 2.70
N TYR A 168 -7.48 13.24 1.37
CA TYR A 168 -8.38 14.05 0.56
C TYR A 168 -9.66 13.28 0.21
N ARG A 169 -10.77 13.99 -0.01
CA ARG A 169 -11.97 13.44 -0.63
C ARG A 169 -12.35 14.29 -1.83
N LEU A 170 -12.63 13.64 -2.96
CA LEU A 170 -13.08 14.32 -4.18
C LEU A 170 -14.45 13.76 -4.61
N PRO A 171 -15.31 14.59 -5.24
CA PRO A 171 -16.55 14.09 -5.82
C PRO A 171 -16.26 13.04 -6.88
N SER A 172 -17.00 11.93 -6.88
CA SER A 172 -16.77 10.83 -7.83
C SER A 172 -17.83 10.73 -8.93
N GLU A 173 -18.99 11.36 -8.77
CA GLU A 173 -19.97 11.59 -9.83
C GLU A 173 -20.26 13.09 -9.92
N ILE A 174 -19.98 13.67 -11.07
CA ILE A 174 -20.16 15.10 -11.31
C ILE A 174 -21.02 15.28 -12.55
N LYS A 175 -22.10 16.03 -12.43
CA LYS A 175 -23.01 16.32 -13.54
C LYS A 175 -23.08 17.82 -13.75
N PHE A 176 -22.77 18.25 -14.96
CA PHE A 176 -22.86 19.64 -15.39
C PHE A 176 -24.03 19.78 -16.33
N ASP A 177 -24.98 20.65 -16.03
CA ASP A 177 -26.11 20.97 -16.89
C ASP A 177 -26.09 22.46 -17.26
N SER A 178 -26.36 22.71 -18.54
CA SER A 178 -26.60 24.04 -19.10
C SER A 178 -27.84 23.97 -20.00
N LYS A 179 -28.22 25.08 -20.66
CA LYS A 179 -29.43 25.13 -21.49
C LYS A 179 -29.50 24.04 -22.56
N ASP A 180 -28.39 23.81 -23.27
CA ASP A 180 -28.34 22.93 -24.46
C ASP A 180 -27.29 21.82 -24.36
N THR A 181 -26.50 21.79 -23.28
CA THR A 181 -25.42 20.81 -23.09
C THR A 181 -25.45 20.23 -21.69
N SER A 182 -25.29 18.91 -21.60
CA SER A 182 -25.09 18.19 -20.34
C SER A 182 -23.81 17.37 -20.42
N LEU A 183 -22.97 17.44 -19.39
CA LEU A 183 -21.77 16.63 -19.22
C LEU A 183 -21.92 15.81 -17.94
N ARG A 184 -21.56 14.53 -18.00
CA ARG A 184 -21.39 13.69 -16.82
C ARG A 184 -19.98 13.15 -16.76
N LEU A 185 -19.36 13.27 -15.59
CA LEU A 185 -18.06 12.70 -15.24
C LEU A 185 -18.27 11.66 -14.14
N ASP A 186 -17.90 10.42 -14.41
CA ASP A 186 -17.87 9.36 -13.40
C ASP A 186 -16.39 9.02 -13.14
N LEU A 187 -15.81 9.59 -12.07
CA LEU A 187 -14.41 9.38 -11.71
C LEU A 187 -14.22 7.97 -11.16
N VAL A 188 -13.22 7.26 -11.64
CA VAL A 188 -12.93 5.89 -11.22
C VAL A 188 -11.70 5.79 -10.36
N ARG A 189 -10.75 6.74 -10.46
CA ARG A 189 -9.49 6.75 -9.72
C ARG A 189 -8.95 8.17 -9.57
N GLY A 190 -8.16 8.40 -8.52
CA GLY A 190 -7.41 9.63 -8.31
C GLY A 190 -6.07 9.42 -7.60
N GLU A 191 -5.13 10.31 -7.85
CA GLU A 191 -3.79 10.35 -7.27
C GLU A 191 -3.46 11.75 -6.80
N THR A 192 -2.73 11.85 -5.70
CA THR A 192 -2.34 13.13 -5.09
C THR A 192 -0.86 13.11 -4.76
N GLY A 193 -0.11 14.08 -5.28
CA GLY A 193 1.33 14.20 -5.10
C GLY A 193 2.15 13.12 -5.80
N TYR A 194 3.47 13.32 -5.81
CA TYR A 194 4.48 12.37 -6.30
C TYR A 194 4.29 11.89 -7.74
N LEU A 195 3.70 12.74 -8.61
CA LEU A 195 3.60 12.48 -10.06
C LEU A 195 4.90 12.84 -10.80
N THR A 196 5.70 13.75 -10.24
CA THR A 196 6.92 14.30 -10.83
C THR A 196 8.17 14.01 -10.00
N HIS A 197 8.05 14.02 -8.67
CA HIS A 197 9.16 13.81 -7.76
C HIS A 197 8.78 12.84 -6.64
N PRO A 198 9.62 11.86 -6.31
CA PRO A 198 9.24 10.80 -5.37
C PRO A 198 9.38 11.17 -3.89
N CYS A 199 9.86 12.38 -3.60
CA CYS A 199 10.05 12.90 -2.25
C CYS A 199 9.35 14.23 -2.03
N ASP A 200 9.09 14.53 -0.76
CA ASP A 200 8.52 15.80 -0.31
C ASP A 200 9.38 17.02 -0.66
N GLN A 201 8.74 18.19 -0.61
CA GLN A 201 9.34 19.46 -0.99
C GLN A 201 10.36 19.92 0.06
N GLY A 202 11.58 19.40 -0.04
CA GLY A 202 12.69 19.73 0.87
C GLY A 202 14.06 19.28 0.35
N VAL A 203 14.11 18.20 -0.43
CA VAL A 203 15.35 17.66 -1.01
C VAL A 203 15.46 18.06 -2.48
N SER A 204 16.47 18.87 -2.83
CA SER A 204 16.71 19.19 -4.24
C SER A 204 17.34 18.03 -5.00
N GLU A 205 17.09 17.95 -6.31
CA GLU A 205 17.69 16.95 -7.18
C GLU A 205 19.23 16.99 -7.13
N GLU A 206 19.81 18.19 -6.96
CA GLU A 206 21.24 18.40 -6.79
C GLU A 206 21.80 17.72 -5.53
N MET A 207 21.07 17.78 -4.40
CA MET A 207 21.46 17.10 -3.15
C MET A 207 21.43 15.59 -3.30
N VAL A 208 20.45 15.06 -4.04
CA VAL A 208 20.34 13.64 -4.33
C VAL A 208 21.52 13.16 -5.19
N VAL A 209 21.83 13.89 -6.26
CA VAL A 209 22.88 13.57 -7.24
C VAL A 209 24.29 13.74 -6.64
N ALA A 210 24.48 14.67 -5.71
CA ALA A 210 25.78 14.90 -5.06
C ALA A 210 26.21 13.76 -4.13
N GLY A 211 25.25 12.98 -3.60
CA GLY A 211 25.55 11.84 -2.73
C GLY A 211 25.87 10.56 -3.51
N SER A 212 26.67 9.69 -2.92
CA SER A 212 26.97 8.36 -3.47
C SER A 212 26.50 7.27 -2.53
N ASP A 213 26.11 6.12 -3.10
CA ASP A 213 25.83 4.95 -2.26
C ASP A 213 27.13 4.44 -1.61
N PRO A 214 27.02 3.82 -0.43
CA PRO A 214 28.11 3.04 0.13
C PRO A 214 28.56 1.97 -0.87
N GLN A 215 29.87 1.78 -1.00
CA GLN A 215 30.42 0.68 -1.79
C GLN A 215 29.96 -0.67 -1.22
N PRO A 216 29.62 -1.65 -2.07
CA PRO A 216 29.25 -2.99 -1.61
C PRO A 216 30.36 -3.60 -0.76
N SER A 217 29.99 -4.19 0.38
CA SER A 217 30.92 -4.99 1.18
C SER A 217 31.26 -6.28 0.42
N SER A 218 32.50 -6.75 0.56
CA SER A 218 32.89 -8.08 0.05
C SER A 218 32.28 -9.23 0.84
N ASP A 219 31.77 -8.96 2.05
CA ASP A 219 31.03 -9.91 2.91
C ASP A 219 29.94 -9.12 3.66
N VAL A 220 28.76 -9.00 3.04
CA VAL A 220 27.62 -8.26 3.60
C VAL A 220 27.07 -8.98 4.84
N VAL A 221 27.02 -10.32 4.80
CA VAL A 221 26.53 -11.13 5.92
C VAL A 221 27.37 -10.90 7.18
N ALA A 222 28.71 -10.92 7.09
CA ALA A 222 29.56 -10.68 8.25
C ALA A 222 29.50 -9.23 8.78
N GLN A 223 29.13 -8.27 7.92
CA GLN A 223 28.89 -6.89 8.34
C GLN A 223 27.59 -6.75 9.14
N LEU A 224 26.50 -7.38 8.66
CA LEU A 224 25.20 -7.35 9.32
C LEU A 224 25.17 -8.25 10.57
N VAL A 225 25.89 -9.37 10.53
CA VAL A 225 25.98 -10.35 11.62
C VAL A 225 27.45 -10.64 11.96
N PRO A 226 28.10 -9.78 12.77
CA PRO A 226 29.48 -10.00 13.20
C PRO A 226 29.65 -11.37 13.88
N ARG A 227 30.64 -12.14 13.41
CA ARG A 227 30.91 -13.51 13.90
C ARG A 227 31.36 -13.58 15.35
N ASP A 228 31.80 -12.46 15.92
CA ASP A 228 32.18 -12.34 17.33
C ASP A 228 30.99 -12.10 18.26
N GLY A 229 29.77 -12.05 17.72
CA GLY A 229 28.54 -11.90 18.49
C GLY A 229 28.23 -10.47 18.92
N ARG A 230 29.00 -9.47 18.49
CA ARG A 230 28.67 -8.06 18.72
C ARG A 230 27.56 -7.60 17.76
N ALA A 231 26.84 -6.55 18.15
CA ALA A 231 25.93 -5.86 17.25
C ALA A 231 26.71 -5.18 16.11
N PRO A 232 26.13 -5.05 14.90
CA PRO A 232 26.72 -4.29 13.82
C PRO A 232 26.87 -2.82 14.23
N LEU A 233 27.81 -2.12 13.59
CA LEU A 233 27.95 -0.68 13.80
C LEU A 233 26.68 0.03 13.28
N PRO A 234 26.01 0.87 14.09
CA PRO A 234 24.77 1.51 13.69
C PRO A 234 24.98 2.43 12.48
N ARG A 235 24.08 2.34 11.49
CA ARG A 235 24.04 3.26 10.35
C ARG A 235 22.61 3.75 10.16
N TRP A 236 22.42 5.05 10.06
CA TRP A 236 21.10 5.67 9.99
C TRP A 236 20.85 6.21 8.60
N ILE A 237 19.61 6.06 8.13
CA ILE A 237 19.15 6.67 6.89
C ILE A 237 18.67 8.09 7.21
N ASN A 238 19.23 9.09 6.53
CA ASN A 238 18.69 10.45 6.55
C ASN A 238 17.79 10.69 5.32
N GLU A 239 17.11 11.84 5.31
CA GLU A 239 16.19 12.25 4.25
C GLU A 239 16.82 12.22 2.85
N VAL A 240 18.08 12.64 2.70
CA VAL A 240 18.78 12.65 1.40
C VAL A 240 19.08 11.24 0.92
N ASP A 241 19.51 10.35 1.82
CA ASP A 241 19.78 8.95 1.50
C ASP A 241 18.49 8.21 1.10
N PHE A 242 17.41 8.46 1.84
CA PHE A 242 16.07 7.98 1.52
C PHE A 242 15.63 8.43 0.12
N CYS A 243 15.68 9.73 -0.14
CA CYS A 243 15.25 10.29 -1.42
C CYS A 243 16.10 9.82 -2.59
N ARG A 244 17.40 9.57 -2.36
CA ARG A 244 18.27 8.98 -3.38
C ARG A 244 17.83 7.60 -3.81
N GLN A 245 17.37 6.76 -2.88
CA GLN A 245 16.85 5.45 -3.26
C GLN A 245 15.51 5.56 -3.99
N LEU A 246 14.59 6.41 -3.51
CA LEU A 246 13.31 6.62 -4.21
C LEU A 246 13.50 7.18 -5.62
N ALA A 247 14.43 8.11 -5.82
CA ALA A 247 14.76 8.68 -7.13
C ALA A 247 15.23 7.62 -8.14
N LYS A 248 16.01 6.61 -7.70
CA LYS A 248 16.43 5.51 -8.58
C LYS A 248 15.27 4.63 -9.03
N ILE A 249 14.31 4.41 -8.13
CA ILE A 249 13.08 3.68 -8.45
C ILE A 249 12.26 4.48 -9.45
N HIS A 250 11.96 5.73 -9.10
CA HIS A 250 11.11 6.65 -9.86
C HIS A 250 11.66 6.97 -11.26
N ASN A 251 12.96 7.22 -11.39
CA ASN A 251 13.58 7.74 -12.62
C ASN A 251 14.30 6.69 -13.49
N GLY A 252 14.34 5.41 -13.09
CA GLY A 252 15.30 4.47 -13.69
C GLY A 252 14.88 3.02 -13.88
N LYS A 253 13.75 2.55 -13.32
CA LYS A 253 13.46 1.10 -13.31
C LYS A 253 12.02 0.66 -13.65
N MET A 254 11.06 1.57 -13.82
CA MET A 254 9.65 1.14 -13.72
C MET A 254 8.88 1.09 -15.05
N PRO A 255 8.19 -0.04 -15.33
CA PRO A 255 7.11 -0.05 -16.30
C PRO A 255 5.97 0.82 -15.75
N ASN A 256 5.33 1.59 -16.63
CA ASN A 256 4.06 2.29 -16.43
C ASN A 256 3.70 2.75 -14.99
N PRO A 257 3.65 4.05 -14.66
CA PRO A 257 3.25 4.55 -13.33
C PRO A 257 1.91 4.01 -12.79
N ARG A 258 1.00 3.61 -13.68
CA ARG A 258 -0.26 2.93 -13.33
C ARG A 258 -0.03 1.55 -12.73
N GLU A 259 0.99 0.81 -13.12
CA GLU A 259 1.24 -0.55 -12.64
C GLU A 259 1.73 -0.55 -11.20
N GLY A 260 2.60 0.39 -10.84
CA GLY A 260 3.21 0.41 -9.53
C GLY A 260 4.64 -0.08 -9.55
N LEU A 261 5.23 -0.23 -8.36
CA LEU A 261 6.61 -0.72 -8.23
C LEU A 261 6.71 -2.17 -8.69
N PHE A 262 5.63 -2.91 -8.46
CA PHE A 262 5.45 -4.29 -8.86
C PHE A 262 4.22 -4.38 -9.75
N GLY A 263 4.31 -5.19 -10.81
CA GLY A 263 3.21 -5.44 -11.74
C GLY A 263 2.64 -6.86 -11.59
N PRO A 264 1.57 -7.20 -12.33
CA PRO A 264 0.91 -8.50 -12.24
C PRO A 264 1.81 -9.69 -12.61
N ASP A 265 2.86 -9.45 -13.41
CA ASP A 265 3.85 -10.46 -13.80
C ASP A 265 4.99 -10.64 -12.79
N SER A 266 4.99 -9.87 -11.68
CA SER A 266 6.01 -9.95 -10.64
C SER A 266 5.81 -11.14 -9.71
N MET A 267 6.90 -11.66 -9.16
CA MET A 267 6.83 -12.65 -8.07
C MET A 267 6.23 -12.03 -6.80
N MET A 268 6.44 -10.74 -6.57
CA MET A 268 5.87 -9.98 -5.46
C MET A 268 4.33 -10.06 -5.47
N TRP A 269 3.68 -9.76 -6.60
CA TRP A 269 2.22 -9.90 -6.73
C TRP A 269 1.77 -11.36 -6.64
N LYS A 270 2.52 -12.29 -7.24
CA LYS A 270 2.19 -13.72 -7.18
C LYS A 270 2.17 -14.25 -5.75
N LEU A 271 3.17 -13.91 -4.93
CA LEU A 271 3.28 -14.43 -3.56
C LEU A 271 2.39 -13.66 -2.58
N ASP A 272 2.40 -12.33 -2.63
CA ASP A 272 1.66 -11.48 -1.67
C ASP A 272 0.17 -11.38 -2.01
N GLY A 273 -0.22 -11.57 -3.27
CA GLY A 273 -1.61 -11.54 -3.70
C GLY A 273 -2.45 -12.66 -3.11
N LEU A 274 -1.83 -13.78 -2.74
CA LEU A 274 -2.50 -14.93 -2.12
C LEU A 274 -2.87 -14.62 -0.67
N GLY A 275 -4.08 -14.99 -0.25
CA GLY A 275 -4.52 -14.73 1.12
C GLY A 275 -3.86 -15.64 2.16
N ALA A 276 -3.65 -16.92 1.86
CA ALA A 276 -3.26 -17.92 2.86
C ALA A 276 -1.78 -17.83 3.32
N PRO A 277 -0.77 -17.76 2.43
CA PRO A 277 0.63 -17.73 2.86
C PRO A 277 0.97 -16.52 3.75
N PRO A 278 0.62 -15.26 3.41
CA PRO A 278 0.86 -14.11 4.29
C PRO A 278 0.12 -14.23 5.62
N ALA A 279 -1.16 -14.65 5.60
CA ALA A 279 -1.97 -14.76 6.82
C ALA A 279 -1.40 -15.79 7.81
N PHE A 280 -1.01 -16.97 7.32
CA PHE A 280 -0.44 -18.03 8.18
C PHE A 280 0.96 -17.64 8.67
N GLY A 281 1.73 -16.92 7.85
CA GLY A 281 3.06 -16.42 8.19
C GLY A 281 3.08 -15.22 9.15
N ALA A 282 1.99 -14.48 9.28
CA ALA A 282 1.95 -13.21 10.02
C ALA A 282 2.54 -13.31 11.45
N GLY A 283 2.14 -14.31 12.24
CA GLY A 283 2.67 -14.51 13.59
C GLY A 283 4.16 -14.83 13.62
N ARG A 284 4.68 -15.60 12.65
CA ARG A 284 6.11 -15.91 12.51
C ARG A 284 6.91 -14.65 12.19
N ALA A 285 6.50 -13.88 11.19
CA ALA A 285 7.17 -12.64 10.81
C ALA A 285 7.21 -11.65 11.99
N LEU A 286 6.07 -11.43 12.65
CA LEU A 286 5.99 -10.52 13.81
C LEU A 286 6.90 -10.96 14.96
N LEU A 287 6.89 -12.25 15.34
CA LEU A 287 7.73 -12.74 16.42
C LEU A 287 9.23 -12.75 16.07
N LEU A 288 9.61 -12.94 14.80
CA LEU A 288 11.00 -12.76 14.37
C LEU A 288 11.42 -11.29 14.45
N GLN A 289 10.56 -10.35 14.08
CA GLN A 289 10.85 -8.92 14.17
C GLN A 289 11.08 -8.49 15.62
N VAL A 290 10.16 -8.82 16.52
CA VAL A 290 10.24 -8.44 17.95
C VAL A 290 11.19 -9.34 18.76
N ALA A 291 11.87 -10.30 18.12
CA ALA A 291 13.03 -10.95 18.72
C ALA A 291 14.28 -10.05 18.69
N HIS A 292 14.28 -9.00 17.86
CA HIS A 292 15.35 -8.01 17.81
C HIS A 292 15.12 -6.92 18.90
N PRO A 293 16.03 -6.76 19.89
CA PRO A 293 15.82 -5.88 21.03
C PRO A 293 15.50 -4.42 20.69
N TRP A 294 16.18 -3.81 19.72
CA TRP A 294 15.86 -2.45 19.27
C TRP A 294 14.46 -2.31 18.65
N VAL A 295 14.01 -3.29 17.87
CA VAL A 295 12.66 -3.28 17.27
C VAL A 295 11.61 -3.36 18.38
N THR A 296 11.82 -4.24 19.36
CA THR A 296 10.94 -4.37 20.51
C THR A 296 10.91 -3.11 21.36
N ALA A 297 12.06 -2.48 21.61
CA ALA A 297 12.12 -1.22 22.35
C ALA A 297 11.35 -0.11 21.62
N GLY A 298 11.56 0.04 20.31
CA GLY A 298 10.82 1.01 19.49
C GLY A 298 9.30 0.79 19.54
N ILE A 299 8.85 -0.46 19.47
CA ILE A 299 7.41 -0.77 19.56
C ILE A 299 6.89 -0.52 20.99
N ASP A 300 7.58 -0.98 22.02
CA ASP A 300 7.13 -0.85 23.41
C ASP A 300 7.04 0.61 23.87
N GLN A 301 7.98 1.46 23.42
CA GLN A 301 8.09 2.85 23.87
C GLN A 301 7.27 3.83 23.02
N HIS A 302 7.00 3.53 21.74
CA HIS A 302 6.38 4.49 20.80
C HIS A 302 5.08 3.99 20.14
N SER A 303 4.67 2.72 20.34
CA SER A 303 3.49 2.17 19.66
C SER A 303 2.27 2.00 20.56
N ASP A 304 1.10 2.41 20.05
CA ASP A 304 -0.20 2.13 20.65
C ASP A 304 -0.66 0.66 20.50
N VAL A 305 0.22 -0.28 20.12
CA VAL A 305 -0.15 -1.69 19.84
C VAL A 305 -0.88 -2.36 21.01
N ARG A 306 -0.60 -1.96 22.26
CA ARG A 306 -1.28 -2.52 23.44
C ARG A 306 -2.73 -2.05 23.55
N THR A 307 -2.98 -0.78 23.28
CA THR A 307 -4.30 -0.14 23.41
C THR A 307 -5.14 -0.30 22.14
N ASP A 308 -4.52 -0.31 20.96
CA ASP A 308 -5.14 -0.43 19.64
C ASP A 308 -4.37 -1.42 18.72
N PRO A 309 -4.37 -2.72 19.03
CA PRO A 309 -3.64 -3.73 18.23
C PRO A 309 -4.21 -3.85 16.80
N LEU A 310 -5.54 -3.81 16.67
CA LEU A 310 -6.22 -3.98 15.39
C LEU A 310 -6.03 -2.77 14.48
N GLY A 311 -6.17 -1.55 15.01
CA GLY A 311 -5.89 -0.34 14.25
C GLY A 311 -4.41 -0.25 13.86
N ARG A 312 -3.48 -0.63 14.75
CA ARG A 312 -2.04 -0.72 14.40
C ARG A 312 -1.81 -1.70 13.25
N ALA A 313 -2.38 -2.90 13.31
CA ALA A 313 -2.25 -3.88 12.24
C ALA A 313 -2.79 -3.35 10.91
N ARG A 314 -3.99 -2.75 10.92
CA ARG A 314 -4.60 -2.12 9.72
C ARG A 314 -3.71 -1.05 9.10
N ARG A 315 -3.11 -0.17 9.92
CA ARG A 315 -2.17 0.87 9.44
C ARG A 315 -0.93 0.26 8.78
N THR A 316 -0.33 -0.77 9.37
CA THR A 316 0.82 -1.46 8.77
C THR A 316 0.45 -2.13 7.45
N PHE A 317 -0.66 -2.88 7.41
CA PHE A 317 -1.11 -3.53 6.17
C PHE A 317 -1.44 -2.51 5.07
N TYR A 318 -2.04 -1.38 5.42
CA TYR A 318 -2.30 -0.29 4.48
C TYR A 318 -1.01 0.14 3.75
N HIS A 319 0.07 0.43 4.49
CA HIS A 319 1.33 0.86 3.87
C HIS A 319 1.99 -0.24 3.04
N ILE A 320 2.05 -1.48 3.55
CA ILE A 320 2.64 -2.60 2.80
C ILE A 320 1.87 -2.81 1.49
N SER A 321 0.53 -2.88 1.57
CA SER A 321 -0.33 -3.06 0.41
C SER A 321 -0.22 -1.92 -0.60
N SER A 322 -0.17 -0.66 -0.15
CA SER A 322 0.02 0.49 -1.05
C SER A 322 1.40 0.49 -1.72
N MET A 323 2.44 -0.03 -1.07
CA MET A 323 3.77 -0.18 -1.68
C MET A 323 3.86 -1.36 -2.66
N VAL A 324 3.17 -2.48 -2.37
CA VAL A 324 3.20 -3.69 -3.21
C VAL A 324 2.26 -3.58 -4.41
N PHE A 325 1.01 -3.17 -4.19
CA PHE A 325 -0.06 -3.20 -5.18
C PHE A 325 -0.49 -1.82 -5.69
N GLY A 326 -0.09 -0.74 -5.00
CA GLY A 326 -0.43 0.62 -5.37
C GLY A 326 0.31 1.13 -6.60
N SER A 327 -0.16 2.25 -7.16
CA SER A 327 0.56 2.95 -8.23
C SER A 327 1.84 3.59 -7.69
N ILE A 328 2.67 4.12 -8.59
CA ILE A 328 3.91 4.79 -8.17
C ILE A 328 3.67 5.95 -7.22
N PRO A 329 2.76 6.89 -7.51
CA PRO A 329 2.39 7.92 -6.55
C PRO A 329 1.96 7.37 -5.19
N GLN A 330 1.22 6.25 -5.18
CA GLN A 330 0.73 5.64 -3.94
C GLN A 330 1.83 4.97 -3.12
N ALA A 331 2.75 4.29 -3.80
CA ALA A 331 3.93 3.67 -3.19
C ALA A 331 4.86 4.75 -2.61
N MET A 332 5.13 5.82 -3.37
CA MET A 332 5.95 6.95 -2.90
C MET A 332 5.31 7.66 -1.72
N ALA A 333 4.01 7.97 -1.79
CA ALA A 333 3.28 8.59 -0.68
C ALA A 333 3.33 7.72 0.59
N SER A 334 3.19 6.40 0.45
CA SER A 334 3.29 5.47 1.58
C SER A 334 4.70 5.42 2.16
N ALA A 335 5.73 5.44 1.30
CA ALA A 335 7.13 5.44 1.71
C ALA A 335 7.49 6.71 2.50
N ASN A 336 7.10 7.88 2.00
CA ASN A 336 7.31 9.16 2.67
C ASN A 336 6.59 9.17 4.04
N GLN A 337 5.32 8.73 4.11
CA GLN A 337 4.58 8.64 5.37
C GLN A 337 5.25 7.72 6.40
N VAL A 338 5.74 6.54 5.98
CA VAL A 338 6.41 5.61 6.90
C VAL A 338 7.75 6.16 7.37
N ARG A 339 8.52 6.81 6.49
CA ARG A 339 9.76 7.50 6.88
C ARG A 339 9.47 8.56 7.95
N ASP A 340 8.45 9.40 7.76
CA ASP A 340 8.11 10.45 8.73
C ASP A 340 7.77 9.87 10.10
N ILE A 341 7.03 8.75 10.12
CA ILE A 341 6.75 8.01 11.36
C ILE A 341 8.04 7.47 11.98
N HIS A 342 8.94 6.88 11.18
CA HIS A 342 10.19 6.32 11.68
C HIS A 342 11.17 7.39 12.18
N GLU A 343 11.13 8.61 11.64
CA GLU A 343 11.98 9.72 12.09
C GLU A 343 11.66 10.15 13.53
N GLU A 344 10.41 9.93 13.98
CA GLU A 344 9.98 10.20 15.35
C GLU A 344 10.26 9.05 16.34
N ILE A 345 10.80 7.92 15.88
CA ILE A 345 11.05 6.73 16.69
C ILE A 345 12.55 6.58 16.97
N ASP A 346 12.99 7.15 18.07
CA ASP A 346 14.31 6.95 18.65
C ASP A 346 14.28 6.85 20.17
N GLY A 347 15.30 6.22 20.74
CA GLY A 347 15.39 6.06 22.19
C GLY A 347 16.63 5.34 22.65
N LYS A 348 16.62 4.91 23.92
CA LYS A 348 17.71 4.15 24.55
C LYS A 348 17.20 2.85 25.12
N MET A 349 18.00 1.80 25.00
CA MET A 349 17.73 0.50 25.61
C MET A 349 17.68 0.65 27.14
N THR A 350 16.57 0.23 27.75
CA THR A 350 16.36 0.27 29.20
C THR A 350 17.00 -0.90 29.95
N GLU A 351 17.40 -1.94 29.22
CA GLU A 351 18.03 -3.14 29.73
C GLU A 351 19.02 -3.69 28.70
N GLN A 352 19.99 -4.48 29.16
CA GLN A 352 20.88 -5.20 28.26
C GLN A 352 20.15 -6.43 27.71
N ALA A 353 20.25 -6.64 26.39
CA ALA A 353 19.61 -7.76 25.71
C ALA A 353 20.50 -8.29 24.59
N GLY A 354 21.06 -9.49 24.80
CA GLY A 354 21.90 -10.16 23.80
C GLY A 354 23.12 -9.34 23.42
N ALA A 355 23.19 -8.96 22.14
CA ALA A 355 24.27 -8.15 21.57
C ALA A 355 24.18 -6.64 21.89
N PHE A 356 23.11 -6.19 22.54
CA PHE A 356 22.81 -4.77 22.75
C PHE A 356 22.90 -4.39 24.23
N ASP A 357 23.77 -3.42 24.54
CA ASP A 357 24.04 -2.98 25.90
C ASP A 357 22.94 -2.05 26.45
N HIS A 358 22.80 -2.01 27.77
CA HIS A 358 21.98 -1.02 28.46
C HIS A 358 22.43 0.40 28.08
N GLY A 359 21.47 1.25 27.73
CA GLY A 359 21.71 2.64 27.32
C GLY A 359 22.16 2.80 25.86
N SER A 360 22.32 1.71 25.09
CA SER A 360 22.57 1.80 23.65
C SER A 360 21.42 2.51 22.94
N GLU A 361 21.77 3.37 21.98
CA GLU A 361 20.80 4.16 21.21
C GLU A 361 20.19 3.33 20.09
N TYR A 362 18.87 3.41 19.93
CA TYR A 362 18.15 2.85 18.80
C TYR A 362 17.39 3.94 18.07
N ARG A 363 17.15 3.73 16.77
CA ARG A 363 16.23 4.51 15.94
C ARG A 363 15.56 3.57 14.94
N ALA A 364 14.34 3.87 14.53
CA ALA A 364 13.65 3.05 13.53
C ALA A 364 14.36 3.09 12.17
N ASN A 365 14.99 4.22 11.82
CA ASN A 365 15.76 4.38 10.58
C ASN A 365 17.18 3.76 10.63
N GLU A 366 17.46 2.81 11.54
CA GLU A 366 18.72 2.04 11.52
C GLU A 366 18.71 0.98 10.42
N ILE A 367 19.71 1.01 9.55
CA ILE A 367 19.77 0.16 8.36
C ILE A 367 19.74 -1.32 8.73
N SER A 368 20.52 -1.77 9.72
CA SER A 368 20.62 -3.20 10.04
C SER A 368 19.33 -3.74 10.66
N ALA A 369 18.68 -2.98 11.54
CA ALA A 369 17.37 -3.30 12.10
C ALA A 369 16.28 -3.31 11.02
N MET A 370 16.26 -2.34 10.10
CA MET A 370 15.31 -2.33 8.99
C MET A 370 15.54 -3.50 8.01
N ILE A 371 16.80 -3.87 7.72
CA ILE A 371 17.11 -5.06 6.92
C ILE A 371 16.60 -6.32 7.61
N TRP A 372 16.70 -6.42 8.94
CA TRP A 372 16.10 -7.55 9.66
C TRP A 372 14.58 -7.59 9.48
N VAL A 373 13.87 -6.48 9.72
CA VAL A 373 12.42 -6.41 9.53
C VAL A 373 12.02 -6.79 8.10
N HIS A 374 12.72 -6.22 7.12
CA HIS A 374 12.57 -6.55 5.70
C HIS A 374 12.75 -8.05 5.43
N ALA A 375 13.83 -8.64 5.94
CA ALA A 375 14.14 -10.05 5.73
C ALA A 375 13.05 -10.97 6.31
N THR A 376 12.54 -10.66 7.51
CA THR A 376 11.49 -11.48 8.13
C THR A 376 10.21 -11.52 7.31
N LEU A 377 9.84 -10.44 6.61
CA LEU A 377 8.64 -10.38 5.77
C LEU A 377 8.78 -11.34 4.59
N TRP A 378 9.87 -11.17 3.82
CA TRP A 378 10.02 -11.83 2.54
C TRP A 378 10.55 -13.26 2.63
N GLU A 379 11.35 -13.59 3.65
CA GLU A 379 11.68 -14.99 3.90
C GLU A 379 10.45 -15.75 4.42
N THR A 380 9.63 -15.13 5.30
CA THR A 380 8.40 -15.76 5.77
C THR A 380 7.42 -16.04 4.63
N ILE A 381 7.23 -15.12 3.68
CA ILE A 381 6.25 -15.33 2.61
C ILE A 381 6.65 -16.49 1.71
N VAL A 382 7.93 -16.60 1.33
CA VAL A 382 8.43 -17.73 0.53
C VAL A 382 8.33 -19.02 1.33
N HIS A 383 8.76 -19.01 2.59
CA HIS A 383 8.68 -20.18 3.47
C HIS A 383 7.25 -20.70 3.60
N MET A 384 6.27 -19.81 3.81
CA MET A 384 4.87 -20.21 3.93
C MET A 384 4.23 -20.58 2.59
N TYR A 385 4.62 -19.92 1.49
CA TYR A 385 4.18 -20.30 0.15
C TYR A 385 4.58 -21.73 -0.17
N GLU A 386 5.85 -22.10 0.01
CA GLU A 386 6.32 -23.46 -0.29
C GLU A 386 5.69 -24.52 0.62
N LYS A 387 5.21 -24.15 1.82
CA LYS A 387 4.50 -25.04 2.74
C LYS A 387 3.04 -25.29 2.35
N LEU A 388 2.38 -24.30 1.77
CA LEU A 388 0.94 -24.34 1.49
C LEU A 388 0.65 -24.65 0.02
N GLU A 389 1.49 -24.13 -0.87
CA GLU A 389 1.36 -24.24 -2.32
C GLU A 389 2.36 -25.27 -2.88
N HIS A 390 3.41 -24.80 -3.54
CA HIS A 390 4.44 -25.62 -4.18
C HIS A 390 5.83 -25.01 -4.00
N GLU A 391 6.86 -25.83 -4.19
CA GLU A 391 8.25 -25.34 -4.19
C GLU A 391 8.48 -24.36 -5.35
N LEU A 392 9.21 -23.29 -5.07
CA LEU A 392 9.64 -22.29 -6.06
C LEU A 392 10.97 -22.71 -6.67
N THR A 393 11.16 -22.43 -7.95
CA THR A 393 12.46 -22.67 -8.59
C THR A 393 13.52 -21.69 -8.08
N PRO A 394 14.82 -22.00 -8.21
CA PRO A 394 15.89 -21.05 -7.89
C PRO A 394 15.76 -19.71 -8.63
N GLU A 395 15.29 -19.74 -9.88
CA GLU A 395 15.07 -18.55 -10.70
C GLU A 395 13.92 -17.70 -10.14
N GLU A 396 12.79 -18.33 -9.76
CA GLU A 396 11.67 -17.62 -9.13
C GLU A 396 12.10 -16.98 -7.80
N LYS A 397 12.90 -17.68 -6.98
CA LYS A 397 13.42 -17.15 -5.72
C LYS A 397 14.38 -15.98 -5.93
N ASN A 398 15.27 -16.07 -6.91
CA ASN A 398 16.17 -14.98 -7.25
C ASN A 398 15.41 -13.78 -7.83
N GLN A 399 14.45 -13.98 -8.72
CA GLN A 399 13.60 -12.91 -9.25
C GLN A 399 12.86 -12.21 -8.10
N PHE A 400 12.20 -12.98 -7.24
CA PHE A 400 11.52 -12.45 -6.07
C PHE A 400 12.48 -11.65 -5.19
N TYR A 401 13.70 -12.16 -4.95
CA TYR A 401 14.68 -11.45 -4.15
C TYR A 401 15.09 -10.10 -4.74
N GLU A 402 15.34 -10.02 -6.06
CA GLU A 402 15.61 -8.73 -6.73
C GLU A 402 14.44 -7.74 -6.55
N GLU A 403 13.20 -8.22 -6.64
CA GLU A 403 12.00 -7.41 -6.38
C GLU A 403 11.96 -6.94 -4.91
N THR A 404 12.35 -7.78 -3.94
CA THR A 404 12.43 -7.35 -2.53
C THR A 404 13.47 -6.25 -2.33
N LYS A 405 14.60 -6.26 -3.05
CA LYS A 405 15.58 -5.15 -2.96
C LYS A 405 14.96 -3.82 -3.41
N LEU A 406 14.09 -3.82 -4.42
CA LEU A 406 13.31 -2.63 -4.80
C LEU A 406 12.39 -2.17 -3.67
N PHE A 407 11.75 -3.10 -2.97
CA PHE A 407 10.95 -2.77 -1.78
C PHE A 407 11.80 -2.15 -0.68
N ALA A 408 13.00 -2.68 -0.41
CA ALA A 408 13.92 -2.14 0.60
C ALA A 408 14.33 -0.68 0.30
N MET A 409 14.48 -0.33 -0.98
CA MET A 409 14.76 1.03 -1.41
C MET A 409 13.63 2.03 -1.06
N LEU A 410 12.38 1.57 -0.89
CA LEU A 410 11.28 2.40 -0.39
C LEU A 410 11.47 2.86 1.07
N PHE A 411 12.41 2.25 1.79
CA PHE A 411 12.82 2.63 3.15
C PHE A 411 14.17 3.34 3.15
N GLY A 412 14.72 3.65 1.97
CA GLY A 412 16.05 4.25 1.81
C GLY A 412 17.22 3.27 1.87
N ILE A 413 16.97 1.97 2.02
CA ILE A 413 18.04 0.97 2.12
C ILE A 413 18.69 0.82 0.73
N PRO A 414 20.00 1.10 0.60
CA PRO A 414 20.67 0.92 -0.68
C PRO A 414 20.87 -0.58 -0.98
N GLU A 415 20.80 -0.94 -2.26
CA GLU A 415 21.00 -2.31 -2.74
C GLU A 415 22.33 -2.91 -2.26
N SER A 416 23.38 -2.08 -2.14
CA SER A 416 24.71 -2.46 -1.67
C SER A 416 24.78 -2.85 -0.19
N ALA A 417 23.73 -2.58 0.59
CA ALA A 417 23.62 -3.00 1.99
C ALA A 417 22.93 -4.36 2.15
N LEU A 418 22.35 -4.92 1.08
CA LEU A 418 21.63 -6.19 1.09
C LEU A 418 22.52 -7.34 0.58
N PRO A 419 22.27 -8.58 1.01
CA PRO A 419 22.88 -9.77 0.39
C PRO A 419 22.71 -9.77 -1.13
N ALA A 420 23.66 -10.34 -1.87
CA ALA A 420 23.72 -10.24 -3.32
C ALA A 420 22.62 -11.05 -4.02
N ASP A 421 22.28 -12.23 -3.51
CA ASP A 421 21.28 -13.14 -4.07
C ASP A 421 20.48 -13.87 -2.99
N TRP A 422 19.52 -14.71 -3.41
CA TRP A 422 18.66 -15.45 -2.48
C TRP A 422 19.45 -16.38 -1.55
N ASN A 423 20.56 -16.97 -2.00
CA ASN A 423 21.34 -17.88 -1.18
C ASN A 423 22.08 -17.13 -0.08
N GLU A 424 22.70 -15.99 -0.40
CA GLU A 424 23.33 -15.12 0.59
C GLU A 424 22.28 -14.52 1.55
N PHE A 425 21.08 -14.21 1.06
CA PHE A 425 19.95 -13.78 1.88
C PHE A 425 19.50 -14.86 2.89
N MET A 426 19.44 -16.13 2.47
CA MET A 426 19.18 -17.23 3.40
C MET A 426 20.32 -17.43 4.39
N ALA A 427 21.58 -17.31 3.95
CA ALA A 427 22.73 -17.35 4.85
C ALA A 427 22.69 -16.23 5.91
N TYR A 428 22.24 -15.03 5.53
CA TYR A 428 21.98 -13.93 6.48
C TYR A 428 20.89 -14.28 7.49
N ASN A 429 19.74 -14.81 7.05
CA ASN A 429 18.65 -15.22 7.94
C ASN A 429 19.11 -16.29 8.94
N GLU A 430 19.82 -17.32 8.46
CA GLU A 430 20.38 -18.37 9.32
C GLU A 430 21.39 -17.82 10.33
N ALA A 431 22.25 -16.90 9.91
CA ALA A 431 23.19 -16.23 10.81
C ALA A 431 22.44 -15.43 11.90
N MET A 432 21.41 -14.65 11.51
CA MET A 432 20.59 -13.88 12.44
C MET A 432 19.88 -14.77 13.46
N TRP A 433 19.20 -15.85 13.03
CA TRP A 433 18.48 -16.79 13.91
C TRP A 433 19.36 -17.38 15.01
N ASN A 434 20.65 -17.56 14.72
CA ASN A 434 21.62 -18.14 15.66
C ASN A 434 22.45 -17.10 16.42
N SER A 435 22.35 -15.82 16.06
CA SER A 435 23.11 -14.74 16.65
C SER A 435 22.53 -14.26 18.00
N PRO A 436 23.34 -13.61 18.85
CA PRO A 436 22.85 -12.90 20.04
C PRO A 436 22.09 -11.60 19.72
N GLN A 437 22.04 -11.16 18.45
CA GLN A 437 21.22 -10.01 18.06
C GLN A 437 19.73 -10.31 18.18
N LEU A 438 19.34 -11.59 18.10
CA LEU A 438 17.99 -12.04 18.42
C LEU A 438 17.92 -12.60 19.84
N THR A 439 17.36 -11.79 20.72
CA THR A 439 17.17 -12.08 22.14
C THR A 439 15.79 -11.60 22.56
N VAL A 440 14.91 -12.55 22.92
CA VAL A 440 13.55 -12.24 23.37
C VAL A 440 13.63 -11.60 24.77
N THR A 441 13.28 -10.33 24.84
CA THR A 441 13.22 -9.57 26.10
C THR A 441 11.90 -9.83 26.85
N PRO A 442 11.78 -9.47 28.13
CA PRO A 442 10.50 -9.45 28.85
C PRO A 442 9.39 -8.70 28.10
N ASN A 443 9.73 -7.57 27.46
CA ASN A 443 8.78 -6.81 26.63
C ASN A 443 8.36 -7.59 25.39
N ALA A 444 9.28 -8.31 24.71
CA ALA A 444 8.95 -9.17 23.58
C ALA A 444 8.04 -10.35 24.00
N LEU A 445 8.29 -10.96 25.17
CA LEU A 445 7.40 -11.96 25.75
C LEU A 445 6.01 -11.40 26.03
N GLN A 446 5.91 -10.16 26.50
CA GLN A 446 4.62 -9.50 26.69
C GLN A 446 3.92 -9.25 25.35
N LEU A 447 4.62 -8.75 24.34
CA LEU A 447 4.06 -8.59 22.98
C LEU A 447 3.56 -9.92 22.40
N LYS A 448 4.28 -11.03 22.63
CA LYS A 448 3.81 -12.37 22.24
C LYS A 448 2.51 -12.77 22.96
N LYS A 449 2.36 -12.43 24.25
CA LYS A 449 1.10 -12.67 24.98
C LYS A 449 -0.03 -11.82 24.43
N ASP A 450 0.23 -10.54 24.19
CA ASP A 450 -0.75 -9.59 23.65
C ASP A 450 -1.19 -9.99 22.23
N LEU A 451 -0.27 -10.51 21.40
CA LEU A 451 -0.54 -10.95 20.02
C LEU A 451 -1.55 -12.11 19.95
N PHE A 452 -1.50 -13.04 20.89
CA PHE A 452 -2.38 -14.21 20.94
C PHE A 452 -3.49 -14.08 22.00
N ASP A 453 -3.69 -12.88 22.55
CA ASP A 453 -4.82 -12.58 23.42
C ASP A 453 -6.08 -12.33 22.58
N PRO A 454 -7.09 -13.21 22.63
CA PRO A 454 -8.25 -13.11 21.76
C PRO A 454 -9.10 -11.86 21.98
N ARG A 455 -9.11 -11.25 23.17
CA ARG A 455 -9.95 -10.08 23.57
C ARG A 455 -11.46 -10.17 23.24
N SER A 456 -11.92 -11.23 22.59
CA SER A 456 -13.26 -11.52 22.08
C SER A 456 -13.41 -13.02 21.88
N ILE A 457 -14.59 -13.57 22.14
CA ILE A 457 -14.85 -15.00 22.02
C ILE A 457 -14.66 -15.54 20.59
N TRP A 458 -14.92 -14.70 19.58
CA TRP A 458 -14.80 -15.05 18.17
C TRP A 458 -13.34 -15.21 17.71
N MET A 459 -12.40 -14.63 18.44
CA MET A 459 -10.96 -14.66 18.12
C MET A 459 -10.23 -15.83 18.79
N ILE A 460 -10.88 -16.58 19.70
CA ILE A 460 -10.24 -17.68 20.43
C ILE A 460 -9.69 -18.74 19.47
N ALA A 461 -10.54 -19.28 18.59
CA ALA A 461 -10.12 -20.33 17.66
C ALA A 461 -9.12 -19.82 16.60
N PRO A 462 -9.32 -18.64 15.96
CA PRO A 462 -8.34 -18.07 15.04
C PRO A 462 -6.96 -17.84 15.67
N LEU A 463 -6.87 -17.16 16.82
CA LEU A 463 -5.57 -16.88 17.44
C LEU A 463 -4.91 -18.14 18.00
N TRP A 464 -5.69 -19.11 18.49
CA TRP A 464 -5.15 -20.42 18.86
C TRP A 464 -4.53 -21.15 17.67
N GLY A 465 -5.21 -21.14 16.52
CA GLY A 465 -4.68 -21.69 15.27
C GLY A 465 -3.39 -20.98 14.85
N GLN A 466 -3.38 -19.65 14.91
CA GLN A 466 -2.20 -18.85 14.58
C GLN A 466 -1.04 -19.09 15.56
N GLU A 467 -1.30 -19.27 16.86
CA GLU A 467 -0.26 -19.63 17.83
C GLU A 467 0.35 -21.00 17.53
N ILE A 468 -0.47 -21.99 17.11
CA ILE A 468 0.01 -23.30 16.69
C ILE A 468 0.90 -23.19 15.45
N ILE A 469 0.43 -22.51 14.40
CA ILE A 469 1.22 -22.30 13.17
C ILE A 469 2.53 -21.61 13.52
N THR A 470 2.48 -20.51 14.27
CA THR A 470 3.66 -19.73 14.66
C THR A 470 4.65 -20.59 15.46
N SER A 471 4.17 -21.41 16.40
CA SER A 471 5.02 -22.33 17.16
C SER A 471 5.66 -23.41 16.27
N ALA A 472 5.02 -23.79 15.17
CA ALA A 472 5.58 -24.79 14.26
C ALA A 472 6.65 -24.20 13.34
N GLU A 473 6.47 -22.95 12.91
CA GLU A 473 7.28 -22.33 11.85
C GLU A 473 8.41 -21.42 12.33
N LEU A 474 8.44 -21.07 13.63
CA LEU A 474 9.58 -20.33 14.19
C LEU A 474 10.85 -21.20 14.27
N PRO A 475 12.04 -20.61 14.04
CA PRO A 475 13.32 -21.25 14.33
C PRO A 475 13.37 -21.75 15.79
N PRO A 476 13.86 -22.98 16.07
CA PRO A 476 13.76 -23.59 17.40
C PRO A 476 14.30 -22.72 18.54
N ARG A 477 15.48 -22.11 18.37
CA ARG A 477 16.09 -21.23 19.37
C ARG A 477 15.18 -20.05 19.73
N ILE A 478 14.56 -19.41 18.75
CA ILE A 478 13.71 -18.24 18.96
C ILE A 478 12.37 -18.65 19.57
N ARG A 479 11.79 -19.75 19.09
CA ARG A 479 10.59 -20.35 19.66
C ARG A 479 10.73 -20.66 21.15
N ASP A 480 11.85 -21.26 21.53
CA ASP A 480 12.13 -21.65 22.92
C ASP A 480 12.30 -20.41 23.81
N GLN A 481 12.94 -19.34 23.31
CA GLN A 481 13.02 -18.06 24.01
C GLN A 481 11.66 -17.38 24.21
N TYR A 482 10.70 -17.57 23.29
CA TYR A 482 9.31 -17.13 23.47
C TYR A 482 8.46 -18.06 24.35
N GLU A 483 9.06 -19.12 24.90
CA GLU A 483 8.38 -20.13 25.72
C GLU A 483 7.19 -20.80 25.01
N MET A 484 7.24 -20.88 23.67
CA MET A 484 6.15 -21.46 22.89
C MET A 484 6.19 -22.98 22.94
N LYS A 485 5.07 -23.60 23.29
CA LYS A 485 4.94 -25.05 23.34
C LYS A 485 5.02 -25.63 21.93
N TYR A 486 5.89 -26.62 21.73
CA TYR A 486 5.93 -27.40 20.49
C TYR A 486 6.15 -28.89 20.76
N GLY A 487 5.09 -29.54 21.22
CA GLY A 487 5.07 -30.97 21.51
C GLY A 487 4.29 -31.77 20.46
N TRP A 488 3.97 -33.02 20.80
CA TRP A 488 3.13 -33.89 19.97
C TRP A 488 1.75 -33.25 19.66
N TRP A 489 1.15 -32.56 20.64
CA TRP A 489 -0.14 -31.88 20.46
C TRP A 489 -0.09 -30.79 19.38
N GLN A 490 0.92 -29.92 19.41
CA GLN A 490 1.07 -28.87 18.39
C GLN A 490 1.38 -29.47 17.02
N LYS A 491 2.25 -30.48 16.94
CA LYS A 491 2.55 -31.18 15.67
C LYS A 491 1.30 -31.79 15.04
N PHE A 492 0.47 -32.45 15.85
CA PHE A 492 -0.78 -33.04 15.39
C PHE A 492 -1.76 -31.99 14.86
N ASN A 493 -2.04 -30.93 15.64
CA ASN A 493 -2.97 -29.89 15.24
C ASN A 493 -2.45 -29.08 14.05
N TYR A 494 -1.15 -28.80 13.99
CA TYR A 494 -0.53 -28.17 12.83
C TYR A 494 -0.70 -29.01 11.56
N GLY A 495 -0.47 -30.32 11.64
CA GLY A 495 -0.74 -31.24 10.53
C GLY A 495 -2.21 -31.22 10.08
N TRP A 496 -3.15 -31.16 11.03
CA TRP A 496 -4.58 -31.02 10.75
C TRP A 496 -4.93 -29.69 10.10
N ILE A 497 -4.40 -28.57 10.61
CA ILE A 497 -4.62 -27.24 10.05
C ILE A 497 -4.12 -27.19 8.61
N ARG A 498 -2.93 -27.73 8.33
CA ARG A 498 -2.40 -27.82 6.96
C ARG A 498 -3.29 -28.67 6.05
N ALA A 499 -3.70 -29.85 6.50
CA ALA A 499 -4.56 -30.74 5.70
C ALA A 499 -5.93 -30.10 5.41
N ALA A 500 -6.51 -29.40 6.38
CA ALA A 500 -7.75 -28.66 6.22
C ALA A 500 -7.59 -27.48 5.25
N THR A 501 -6.46 -26.76 5.33
CA THR A 501 -6.15 -25.62 4.44
C THR A 501 -5.99 -26.08 3.00
N TRP A 502 -5.19 -27.12 2.77
CA TRP A 502 -5.03 -27.73 1.44
C TRP A 502 -6.37 -28.19 0.87
N THR A 503 -7.20 -28.84 1.70
CA THR A 503 -8.54 -29.28 1.28
C THR A 503 -9.42 -28.09 0.91
N ALA A 504 -9.37 -27.00 1.68
CA ALA A 504 -10.10 -25.78 1.38
C ALA A 504 -9.63 -25.17 0.06
N GLN A 505 -8.32 -25.03 -0.16
CA GLN A 505 -7.76 -24.48 -1.40
C GLN A 505 -8.19 -25.26 -2.65
N VAL A 506 -8.24 -26.59 -2.56
CA VAL A 506 -8.73 -27.44 -3.68
C VAL A 506 -10.23 -27.23 -3.97
N LEU A 507 -11.02 -26.93 -2.94
CA LEU A 507 -12.49 -26.80 -3.06
C LEU A 507 -12.96 -25.38 -3.37
N VAL A 508 -12.14 -24.38 -3.04
CA VAL A 508 -12.46 -22.97 -3.17
C VAL A 508 -12.21 -22.50 -4.60
N PRO A 509 -13.11 -21.70 -5.20
CA PRO A 509 -12.85 -21.09 -6.51
C PRO A 509 -11.56 -20.26 -6.49
N LYS A 510 -10.72 -20.39 -7.53
CA LYS A 510 -9.46 -19.64 -7.67
C LYS A 510 -9.63 -18.12 -7.49
N SER A 511 -10.79 -17.57 -7.87
CA SER A 511 -11.09 -16.16 -7.67
C SER A 511 -11.16 -15.72 -6.21
N LEU A 512 -11.20 -16.64 -5.24
CA LEU A 512 -11.21 -16.36 -3.80
C LEU A 512 -9.87 -16.65 -3.12
N GLU A 513 -8.88 -17.11 -3.89
CA GLU A 513 -7.51 -17.35 -3.43
C GLU A 513 -6.77 -16.04 -3.19
N TYR A 514 -7.05 -15.04 -4.04
CA TYR A 514 -6.49 -13.70 -3.96
C TYR A 514 -7.28 -12.79 -3.03
N HIS A 515 -6.56 -11.99 -2.25
CA HIS A 515 -7.18 -11.04 -1.31
C HIS A 515 -7.80 -9.83 -2.06
N PRO A 516 -8.76 -9.10 -1.45
CA PRO A 516 -9.47 -8.00 -2.11
C PRO A 516 -8.58 -6.89 -2.70
N ILE A 517 -7.48 -6.53 -2.02
CA ILE A 517 -6.54 -5.50 -2.49
C ILE A 517 -5.85 -5.90 -3.81
N TYR A 518 -5.53 -7.18 -4.02
CA TYR A 518 -4.98 -7.66 -5.30
C TYR A 518 -5.97 -7.39 -6.44
N LYS A 519 -7.24 -7.70 -6.22
CA LYS A 519 -8.32 -7.44 -7.19
C LYS A 519 -8.59 -5.95 -7.38
N GLU A 520 -8.40 -5.16 -6.34
CA GLU A 520 -8.46 -3.70 -6.44
C GLU A 520 -7.37 -3.17 -7.38
N ALA A 521 -6.16 -3.72 -7.26
CA ALA A 521 -5.05 -3.37 -8.13
C ALA A 521 -5.26 -3.84 -9.57
N GLU A 522 -5.81 -5.04 -9.79
CA GLU A 522 -6.23 -5.52 -11.12
C GLU A 522 -7.28 -4.57 -11.75
N ALA A 523 -8.32 -4.21 -11.00
CA ALA A 523 -9.35 -3.29 -11.49
C ALA A 523 -8.76 -1.93 -11.88
N ARG A 524 -7.76 -1.43 -11.13
CA ARG A 524 -7.00 -0.22 -11.49
C ARG A 524 -6.24 -0.39 -12.81
N LEU A 525 -5.65 -1.55 -13.09
CA LEU A 525 -4.96 -1.80 -14.37
C LEU A 525 -5.94 -1.79 -15.56
N GLU A 526 -7.17 -2.22 -15.33
CA GLU A 526 -8.25 -2.23 -16.32
C GLU A 526 -8.96 -0.87 -16.44
N GLY A 527 -8.68 0.07 -15.54
CA GLY A 527 -9.37 1.37 -15.45
C GLY A 527 -10.84 1.24 -15.03
N GLU A 528 -11.15 0.21 -14.25
CA GLU A 528 -12.47 -0.11 -13.74
C GLU A 528 -12.59 0.15 -12.23
N ARG A 529 -13.84 0.28 -11.74
CA ARG A 529 -14.13 0.28 -10.30
C ARG A 529 -14.22 -1.16 -9.81
N LEU A 530 -13.63 -1.42 -8.65
CA LEU A 530 -13.76 -2.70 -7.97
C LEU A 530 -15.24 -3.06 -7.72
N GLY A 531 -15.62 -4.33 -7.87
CA GLY A 531 -16.98 -4.78 -7.59
C GLY A 531 -17.37 -4.66 -6.11
N GLY A 532 -18.64 -4.32 -5.83
CA GLY A 532 -19.13 -3.96 -4.50
C GLY A 532 -18.89 -4.98 -3.37
N TYR A 533 -18.79 -6.27 -3.68
CA TYR A 533 -18.44 -7.29 -2.67
C TYR A 533 -17.01 -7.13 -2.15
N ASN A 534 -16.04 -6.89 -3.03
CA ASN A 534 -14.65 -6.71 -2.61
C ASN A 534 -14.45 -5.33 -1.96
N GLN A 535 -15.16 -4.29 -2.42
CA GLN A 535 -15.18 -2.98 -1.77
C GLN A 535 -15.65 -3.11 -0.32
N TRP A 536 -16.78 -3.79 -0.10
CA TRP A 536 -17.29 -4.04 1.25
C TRP A 536 -16.27 -4.78 2.16
N LEU A 537 -15.50 -5.73 1.60
CA LEU A 537 -14.45 -6.41 2.37
C LEU A 537 -13.31 -5.46 2.76
N ILE A 538 -12.91 -4.56 1.86
CA ILE A 538 -11.87 -3.56 2.12
C ILE A 538 -12.38 -2.58 3.18
N GLU A 539 -13.62 -2.07 3.06
CA GLU A 539 -14.25 -1.20 4.05
C GLU A 539 -14.32 -1.84 5.42
N ALA A 540 -14.79 -3.08 5.49
CA ALA A 540 -14.92 -3.79 6.76
C ALA A 540 -13.58 -3.96 7.48
N PHE A 541 -12.47 -4.08 6.74
CA PHE A 541 -11.14 -4.25 7.31
C PHE A 541 -10.43 -2.92 7.57
N PHE A 542 -10.46 -1.97 6.63
CA PHE A 542 -9.64 -0.76 6.66
C PHE A 542 -10.41 0.51 7.01
N ASP A 543 -11.73 0.44 7.16
CA ASP A 543 -12.62 1.59 7.33
C ASP A 543 -12.50 2.60 6.17
N LYS A 544 -12.19 2.08 4.97
CA LYS A 544 -12.02 2.82 3.72
C LYS A 544 -12.57 2.00 2.56
N GLU A 545 -13.19 2.67 1.60
CA GLU A 545 -13.71 2.03 0.39
C GLU A 545 -12.61 1.41 -0.48
N ARG A 546 -11.40 1.98 -0.42
CA ARG A 546 -10.29 1.72 -1.32
C ARG A 546 -8.92 1.97 -0.69
N ILE A 547 -7.91 1.27 -1.19
CA ILE A 547 -6.52 1.41 -0.77
C ILE A 547 -5.60 1.67 -1.95
N VAL A 548 -5.79 0.90 -3.04
CA VAL A 548 -4.88 0.89 -4.20
C VAL A 548 -5.58 1.19 -5.53
N ASN A 549 -6.76 1.82 -5.51
CA ASN A 549 -7.47 2.29 -6.71
C ASN A 549 -8.08 3.69 -6.54
#